data_AF-A0A2V6IJA9-F1
#
_entry.id   AF-A0A2V6IJA9-F1
#
_cell.length_a   1.000
_cell.length_b   1.000
_cell.length_c   1.000
_cell.angle_alpha   90.00
_cell.angle_beta   90.00
_cell.angle_gamma   90.00
#
_symmetry.space_group_name_H-M   'P 1'
#
loop_
_entity.id
_entity.type
_entity.pdbx_description
1 polymer ?
#
loop_
_entity_poly.entity_id
_entity_poly.type
_entity_poly.pdbx_seq_one_letter_code
_entity_poly.pdbx_strand_id
1 'polypeptide(L)'
;RESSLPKTTSSGADEAAEEELQEEEEFNRFSAYANDRRVTPSRGLLPGTYATTAEDAKQVKTGRDAVKRYALPNPKPAVHVFTIDPPVRTKLKRGIAQPAYGQPGGGVEVIFVKGSPDKTVTGPVQIPP
;
A
#
# COMPACT_ATOMS: atom_id res chain seq x y z
N ARG A 1 38.95 -0.92 -11.30
CA ARG A 1 37.85 -1.88 -11.04
C ARG A 1 36.77 -1.10 -10.30
N GLU A 2 35.91 -0.41 -11.03
CA GLU A 2 34.73 0.20 -10.42
C GLU A 2 33.67 -0.89 -10.31
N SER A 3 33.30 -1.20 -9.08
CA SER A 3 32.22 -2.12 -8.76
C SER A 3 30.92 -1.42 -9.11
N SER A 4 30.35 -1.78 -10.26
CA SER A 4 28.98 -1.45 -10.61
C SER A 4 28.06 -2.25 -9.69
N LEU A 5 27.63 -1.65 -8.58
CA LEU A 5 26.47 -2.11 -7.85
C LEU A 5 25.30 -2.23 -8.87
N PRO A 6 24.54 -3.33 -8.89
CA PRO A 6 23.40 -3.42 -9.78
C PRO A 6 22.43 -2.29 -9.42
N LYS A 7 22.20 -1.38 -10.37
CA LYS A 7 21.05 -0.47 -10.33
C LYS A 7 19.81 -1.36 -10.43
N THR A 8 19.24 -1.75 -9.30
CA THR A 8 17.90 -2.32 -9.27
C THR A 8 16.97 -1.22 -9.75
N THR A 9 16.61 -1.25 -11.04
CA THR A 9 15.42 -0.56 -11.51
C THR A 9 14.29 -1.09 -10.64
N SER A 10 13.77 -0.27 -9.72
CA SER A 10 12.73 -0.72 -8.82
C SER A 10 11.47 -1.00 -9.64
N SER A 11 11.16 -2.28 -9.86
CA SER A 11 10.00 -2.71 -10.64
C SER A 11 8.70 -2.38 -9.90
N GLY A 12 7.60 -2.30 -10.65
CA GLY A 12 6.26 -2.19 -10.07
C GLY A 12 5.92 -3.39 -9.20
N ALA A 13 5.03 -3.23 -8.22
CA ALA A 13 4.61 -4.34 -7.37
C ALA A 13 3.76 -5.37 -8.15
N ASP A 14 3.14 -4.97 -9.25
CA ASP A 14 2.39 -5.85 -10.16
C ASP A 14 3.30 -6.85 -10.91
N GLU A 15 4.50 -6.40 -11.28
CA GLU A 15 5.55 -7.19 -11.93
C GLU A 15 6.40 -8.03 -10.94
N ALA A 16 6.31 -7.72 -9.65
CA ALA A 16 7.06 -8.44 -8.62
C ALA A 16 6.57 -9.89 -8.44
N ALA A 17 7.49 -10.74 -7.98
CA ALA A 17 7.19 -12.10 -7.58
C ALA A 17 6.28 -12.11 -6.33
N GLU A 18 5.43 -13.14 -6.22
CA GLU A 18 4.71 -13.37 -4.97
C GLU A 18 5.68 -13.82 -3.88
N GLU A 19 5.46 -13.31 -2.68
CA GLU A 19 6.16 -13.74 -1.47
C GLU A 19 5.17 -13.96 -0.33
N GLU A 20 5.59 -14.76 0.65
CA GLU A 20 4.87 -14.94 1.90
C GLU A 20 5.47 -14.04 2.97
N LEU A 21 4.62 -13.32 3.70
CA LEU A 21 5.04 -12.54 4.85
C LEU A 21 5.71 -13.45 5.89
N GLN A 22 6.97 -13.19 6.24
CA GLN A 22 7.74 -14.07 7.14
C GLN A 22 7.60 -13.69 8.61
N GLU A 23 7.38 -12.42 8.90
CA GLU A 23 7.28 -11.85 10.24
C GLU A 23 6.10 -10.87 10.32
N GLU A 24 5.71 -10.48 11.53
CA GLU A 24 4.65 -9.50 11.72
C GLU A 24 5.10 -8.14 11.16
N GLU A 25 4.32 -7.62 10.22
CA GLU A 25 4.57 -6.31 9.61
C GLU A 25 3.23 -5.58 9.45
N GLU A 26 3.22 -4.30 9.83
CA GLU A 26 2.06 -3.43 9.66
C GLU A 26 2.08 -2.75 8.28
N PHE A 27 0.91 -2.63 7.67
CA PHE A 27 0.69 -1.93 6.41
C PHE A 27 -0.38 -0.85 6.55
N ASN A 28 -0.34 0.15 5.68
CA ASN A 28 -1.38 1.17 5.63
C ASN A 28 -2.01 1.27 4.25
N ARG A 29 -3.33 1.47 4.23
CA ARG A 29 -4.10 1.77 3.04
C ARG A 29 -4.68 3.17 3.12
N PHE A 30 -4.37 4.00 2.13
CA PHE A 30 -4.89 5.34 1.99
C PHE A 30 -6.12 5.36 1.08
N SER A 31 -7.17 6.06 1.49
CA SER A 31 -8.42 6.18 0.74
C SER A 31 -9.03 7.57 0.83
N ALA A 32 -9.67 8.00 -0.25
CA ALA A 32 -10.52 9.18 -0.22
C ALA A 32 -11.86 8.94 0.51
N TYR A 33 -12.18 7.69 0.86
CA TYR A 33 -13.48 7.29 1.39
C TYR A 33 -13.34 6.59 2.74
N ALA A 34 -14.15 6.99 3.73
CA ALA A 34 -14.24 6.31 5.03
C ALA A 34 -14.76 4.86 4.91
N ASN A 35 -15.57 4.59 3.88
CA ASN A 35 -16.12 3.29 3.54
C ASN A 35 -15.42 2.71 2.30
N ASP A 36 -14.09 2.59 2.35
CA ASP A 36 -13.34 1.99 1.25
C ASP A 36 -13.86 0.57 0.96
N ARG A 37 -14.36 0.38 -0.27
CA ARG A 37 -14.97 -0.88 -0.71
C ARG A 37 -14.04 -2.09 -0.70
N ARG A 38 -12.72 -1.87 -0.57
CA ARG A 38 -11.73 -2.95 -0.46
C ARG A 38 -11.57 -3.46 0.97
N VAL A 39 -12.04 -2.71 1.96
CA VAL A 39 -12.14 -3.15 3.35
C VAL A 39 -13.48 -3.85 3.51
N THR A 40 -13.47 -5.11 3.95
CA THR A 40 -14.70 -5.89 4.11
C THR A 40 -15.47 -5.45 5.36
N PRO A 41 -16.79 -5.72 5.44
CA PRO A 41 -17.57 -5.45 6.65
C PRO A 41 -17.02 -6.15 7.90
N SER A 42 -16.38 -7.31 7.72
CA SER A 42 -15.73 -8.11 8.74
C SER A 42 -14.29 -7.67 9.07
N ARG A 43 -13.87 -6.49 8.57
CA ARG A 43 -12.55 -5.88 8.83
C ARG A 43 -11.36 -6.67 8.25
N GLY A 44 -11.53 -7.25 7.06
CA GLY A 44 -10.45 -7.80 6.23
C GLY A 44 -10.22 -7.00 4.95
N LEU A 45 -9.38 -7.52 4.05
CA LEU A 45 -9.12 -6.92 2.73
C LEU A 45 -9.51 -7.85 1.60
N LEU A 46 -10.06 -7.28 0.53
CA LEU A 46 -10.31 -8.01 -0.71
C LEU A 46 -8.99 -8.37 -1.44
N PRO A 47 -8.96 -9.47 -2.21
CA PRO A 47 -7.83 -9.81 -3.09
C PRO A 47 -7.44 -8.70 -4.07
N GLY A 48 -6.14 -8.58 -4.33
CA GLY A 48 -5.57 -7.54 -5.21
C GLY A 48 -5.60 -6.13 -4.62
N THR A 49 -5.83 -6.00 -3.31
CA THR A 49 -5.84 -4.68 -2.66
C THR A 49 -4.42 -4.15 -2.50
N TYR A 50 -4.23 -2.92 -2.97
CA TYR A 50 -2.99 -2.15 -2.79
C TYR A 50 -2.93 -1.48 -1.41
N ALA A 51 -1.73 -1.41 -0.86
CA ALA A 51 -1.36 -0.75 0.37
C ALA A 51 0.10 -0.27 0.28
N THR A 52 0.63 0.24 1.38
CA THR A 52 2.04 0.56 1.56
C THR A 52 2.53 0.01 2.90
N THR A 53 3.84 -0.05 3.12
CA THR A 53 4.40 -0.42 4.43
C THR A 53 4.20 0.70 5.44
N ALA A 54 4.09 0.37 6.72
CA ALA A 54 4.00 1.38 7.77
C ALA A 54 5.20 2.33 7.80
N GLU A 55 6.39 1.86 7.41
CA GLU A 55 7.57 2.72 7.30
C GLU A 55 7.45 3.75 6.17
N ASP A 56 6.99 3.33 5.00
CA ASP A 56 6.82 4.24 3.87
C ASP A 56 5.68 5.25 4.11
N ALA A 57 4.61 4.80 4.78
CA ALA A 57 3.48 5.64 5.19
C ALA A 57 3.90 6.84 6.06
N LYS A 58 4.99 6.75 6.84
CA LYS A 58 5.53 7.88 7.64
C LYS A 58 5.94 9.07 6.78
N GLN A 59 6.24 8.87 5.50
CA GLN A 59 6.59 9.95 4.56
C GLN A 59 5.37 10.74 4.09
N VAL A 60 4.16 10.23 4.31
CA VAL A 60 2.90 10.87 3.91
C VAL A 60 2.39 11.75 5.03
N LYS A 61 2.26 13.06 4.78
CA LYS A 61 1.76 14.03 5.76
C LYS A 61 0.32 14.48 5.46
N THR A 62 -0.09 14.40 4.20
CA THR A 62 -1.42 14.78 3.74
C THR A 62 -2.03 13.74 2.79
N GLY A 63 -3.35 13.76 2.63
CA GLY A 63 -4.07 12.92 1.67
C GLY A 63 -3.63 13.18 0.23
N ARG A 64 -3.22 14.40 -0.11
CA ARG A 64 -2.61 14.75 -1.41
C ARG A 64 -1.23 14.14 -1.58
N ASP A 65 -0.43 14.06 -0.53
CA ASP A 65 0.87 13.38 -0.59
C ASP A 65 0.67 11.90 -0.91
N ALA A 66 -0.32 11.25 -0.29
CA ALA A 66 -0.67 9.86 -0.58
C ALA A 66 -1.06 9.66 -2.05
N VAL A 67 -1.91 10.54 -2.60
CA VAL A 67 -2.33 10.49 -4.00
C VAL A 67 -1.12 10.55 -4.95
N LYS A 68 -0.18 11.46 -4.67
CA LYS A 68 1.04 11.62 -5.49
C LYS A 68 1.98 10.41 -5.34
N ARG A 69 2.29 10.05 -4.09
CA ARG A 69 3.30 9.04 -3.74
C ARG A 69 2.91 7.63 -4.18
N TYR A 70 1.63 7.29 -4.12
CA TYR A 70 1.12 5.97 -4.50
C TYR A 70 0.37 5.98 -5.82
N ALA A 71 0.49 7.06 -6.60
CA ALA A 71 -0.19 7.25 -7.87
C ALA A 71 -1.66 6.81 -7.87
N LEU A 72 -2.44 7.33 -6.91
CA LEU A 72 -3.81 6.85 -6.69
C LEU A 72 -4.75 7.29 -7.84
N PRO A 73 -5.67 6.42 -8.28
CA PRO A 73 -6.59 6.72 -9.39
C PRO A 73 -7.64 7.78 -9.06
N ASN A 74 -7.98 7.94 -7.78
CA ASN A 74 -8.88 9.00 -7.34
C ASN A 74 -8.05 10.24 -6.96
N PRO A 75 -8.22 11.39 -7.63
CA PRO A 75 -7.44 12.59 -7.36
C PRO A 75 -7.88 13.33 -6.09
N LYS A 76 -8.99 12.92 -5.46
CA LYS A 76 -9.40 13.49 -4.15
C LYS A 76 -8.38 13.10 -3.08
N PRO A 77 -8.07 13.99 -2.12
CA PRO A 77 -7.18 13.68 -1.01
C PRO A 77 -7.53 12.37 -0.31
N ALA A 78 -6.57 11.45 -0.22
CA ALA A 78 -6.75 10.15 0.41
C ALA A 78 -6.58 10.26 1.93
N VAL A 79 -7.51 10.95 2.58
CA VAL A 79 -7.42 11.33 4.00
C VAL A 79 -7.72 10.19 4.98
N HIS A 80 -8.35 9.11 4.54
CA HIS A 80 -8.71 7.98 5.39
C HIS A 80 -7.63 6.92 5.33
N VAL A 81 -6.97 6.67 6.46
CA VAL A 81 -5.88 5.70 6.57
C VAL A 81 -6.35 4.50 7.38
N PHE A 82 -6.32 3.34 6.76
CA PHE A 82 -6.61 2.05 7.39
C PHE A 82 -5.30 1.36 7.74
N THR A 83 -5.17 0.88 8.96
CA THR A 83 -4.04 0.05 9.39
C THR A 83 -4.39 -1.41 9.15
N ILE A 84 -3.43 -2.19 8.68
CA ILE A 84 -3.61 -3.58 8.27
C ILE A 84 -2.51 -4.40 8.97
N ASP A 85 -2.95 -5.32 9.81
CA ASP A 85 -2.12 -6.25 10.58
C ASP A 85 -2.39 -7.69 10.10
N PRO A 86 -1.87 -8.08 8.92
CA PRO A 86 -2.12 -9.41 8.38
C PRO A 86 -1.30 -10.47 9.12
N PRO A 87 -1.77 -11.72 9.21
CA PRO A 87 -0.97 -12.79 9.78
C PRO A 87 0.25 -13.09 8.90
N VAL A 88 1.29 -13.65 9.51
CA VAL A 88 2.39 -14.29 8.77
C VAL A 88 1.84 -15.29 7.75
N ARG A 89 2.60 -15.51 6.69
CA ARG A 89 2.25 -16.31 5.50
C ARG A 89 1.17 -15.68 4.61
N THR A 90 0.75 -14.45 4.89
CA THR A 90 -0.05 -13.66 3.95
C THR A 90 0.74 -13.46 2.66
N LYS A 91 0.10 -13.72 1.52
CA LYS A 91 0.72 -13.59 0.20
C LYS A 91 0.69 -12.15 -0.28
N LEU A 92 1.88 -11.61 -0.55
CA LEU A 92 2.10 -10.23 -0.95
C LEU A 92 2.90 -10.18 -2.26
N LYS A 93 2.83 -9.04 -2.93
CA LYS A 93 3.86 -8.58 -3.87
C LYS A 93 4.33 -7.20 -3.42
N ARG A 94 5.63 -6.94 -3.47
CA ARG A 94 6.22 -5.66 -3.08
C ARG A 94 6.98 -5.03 -4.23
N GLY A 95 6.86 -3.71 -4.37
CA GLY A 95 7.57 -2.95 -5.38
C GLY A 95 7.43 -1.46 -5.14
N ILE A 96 7.65 -0.67 -6.18
CA ILE A 96 7.46 0.78 -6.14
C ILE A 96 6.25 1.16 -6.98
N ALA A 97 5.37 2.00 -6.42
CA ALA A 97 4.23 2.55 -7.14
C ALA A 97 4.72 3.29 -8.38
N GLN A 98 4.36 2.78 -9.56
CA GLN A 98 4.78 3.38 -10.82
C GLN A 98 4.00 4.66 -11.12
N PRO A 99 4.56 5.59 -11.92
CA PRO A 99 3.81 6.76 -12.37
C PRO A 99 2.52 6.35 -13.10
N ALA A 100 1.38 6.86 -12.64
CA ALA A 100 0.06 6.56 -13.19
C ALA A 100 -0.94 7.68 -12.88
N TYR A 101 -2.03 7.77 -13.65
CA TYR A 101 -3.14 8.73 -13.42
C TYR A 101 -2.69 10.20 -13.27
N GLY A 102 -1.60 10.59 -13.96
CA GLY A 102 -1.02 11.93 -13.87
C GLY A 102 -0.27 12.22 -12.56
N GLN A 103 0.02 11.19 -11.76
CA GLN A 103 0.75 11.28 -10.50
C GLN A 103 2.15 10.65 -10.64
N PRO A 104 3.14 11.15 -9.88
CA PRO A 104 4.53 10.70 -10.01
C PRO A 104 4.80 9.29 -9.46
N GLY A 105 4.03 8.80 -8.49
CA GLY A 105 4.34 7.55 -7.80
C GLY A 105 5.59 7.65 -6.91
N GLY A 106 6.33 6.55 -6.77
CA GLY A 106 7.61 6.48 -6.09
C GLY A 106 7.57 6.04 -4.62
N GLY A 107 6.38 5.84 -4.04
CA GLY A 107 6.23 5.18 -2.74
C GLY A 107 6.35 3.67 -2.84
N VAL A 108 6.63 3.01 -1.71
CA VAL A 108 6.53 1.55 -1.61
C VAL A 108 5.08 1.13 -1.83
N GLU A 109 4.89 0.16 -2.70
CA GLU A 109 3.59 -0.45 -2.99
C GLU A 109 3.60 -1.92 -2.57
N VAL A 110 2.52 -2.33 -1.92
CA VAL A 110 2.27 -3.70 -1.50
C VAL A 110 0.92 -4.15 -2.04
N ILE A 111 0.88 -5.31 -2.71
CA ILE A 111 -0.35 -5.92 -3.21
C ILE A 111 -0.68 -7.14 -2.37
N PHE A 112 -1.84 -7.14 -1.74
CA PHE A 112 -2.38 -8.32 -1.05
C PHE A 112 -3.00 -9.29 -2.05
N VAL A 113 -2.21 -10.27 -2.50
CA VAL A 113 -2.58 -11.20 -3.59
C VAL A 113 -3.91 -11.88 -3.33
N LYS A 114 -4.09 -12.41 -2.11
CA LYS A 114 -5.32 -13.10 -1.66
C LYS A 114 -6.16 -12.24 -0.70
N GLY A 115 -5.82 -10.97 -0.54
CA GLY A 115 -6.44 -10.12 0.48
C GLY A 115 -5.87 -10.41 1.87
N SER A 116 -6.61 -10.02 2.90
CA SER A 116 -6.30 -10.34 4.29
C SER A 116 -7.53 -10.89 5.01
N PRO A 117 -7.36 -11.78 6.00
CA PRO A 117 -8.47 -12.32 6.78
C PRO A 117 -9.30 -11.25 7.50
N ASP A 118 -10.43 -11.68 8.05
CA ASP A 118 -11.27 -10.86 8.93
C ASP A 118 -10.48 -10.34 10.13
N LYS A 119 -10.89 -9.18 10.65
CA LYS A 119 -10.33 -8.53 11.84
C LYS A 119 -8.84 -8.14 11.74
N THR A 120 -8.25 -8.10 10.55
CA THR A 120 -6.88 -7.60 10.36
C THR A 120 -6.83 -6.11 10.02
N VAL A 121 -7.97 -5.44 9.82
CA VAL A 121 -8.01 -4.02 9.42
C VAL A 121 -8.63 -3.15 10.51
N THR A 122 -7.92 -2.10 10.92
CA THR A 122 -8.38 -1.11 11.90
C THR A 122 -8.49 0.29 11.27
N GLY A 123 -9.16 1.23 11.97
CA GLY A 123 -9.43 2.58 11.49
C GLY A 123 -10.76 2.74 10.71
N PRO A 124 -10.89 3.73 9.80
CA PRO A 124 -9.82 4.63 9.39
C PRO A 124 -9.54 5.73 10.41
N VAL A 125 -8.28 6.16 10.50
CA VAL A 125 -7.90 7.45 11.07
C VAL A 125 -7.88 8.51 9.96
N GLN A 126 -8.02 9.79 10.31
CA GLN A 126 -7.98 10.88 9.33
C GLN A 126 -6.67 11.66 9.41
N ILE A 127 -6.11 11.97 8.24
CA ILE A 127 -4.98 12.89 8.06
C ILE A 127 -5.44 14.17 7.35
N PRO A 128 -4.67 15.28 7.43
CA PRO A 128 -4.98 16.50 6.69
C PRO A 128 -5.11 16.26 5.17
N PRO A 129 -5.91 17.05 4.45
CA PRO A 129 -6.13 16.89 3.01
C PRO A 129 -4.92 17.21 2.14
#